data_AF-A0AAJ4W445-F1
#
_entry.id   AF-A0AAJ4W445-F1
#
_cell.length_a   1.000
_cell.length_b   1.000
_cell.length_c   1.000
_cell.angle_alpha   90.00
_cell.angle_beta   90.00
_cell.angle_gamma   90.00
#
_symmetry.space_group_name_H-M   'P 1'
#
loop_
_entity.id
_entity.type
_entity.pdbx_description
1 polymer ?
#
loop_
_entity_poly.entity_id
_entity_poly.type
_entity_poly.pdbx_seq_one_letter_code
_entity_poly.pdbx_strand_id
1 'polypeptide(L)'
;MTTTINLSATENSSGELTGLSTTKTTEIGKTFGKFQGRDFYPGEDGNNNYFTKSGMSINYEQHASVSSFEKRGLNSMGYQVVDVAQKLNISFDKGSVNLSVNAYTNTFPSATLKLNNTNTTMMNYKQPSFVGTHTAPIKGYSPSARGEGRTGGQPIRDFSYYPSSLVEFPAIQHDLAYDKLEITGASGLLMDRSAISAD
;
A
#
# COMPACT_ATOMS: atom_id res chain seq x y z
N MET A 1 -7.68 5.29 3.31
CA MET A 1 -6.52 6.18 3.21
C MET A 1 -6.28 6.44 1.75
N THR A 2 -5.99 7.69 1.40
CA THR A 2 -5.64 8.08 0.03
C THR A 2 -4.35 8.86 0.10
N THR A 3 -3.39 8.53 -0.76
CA THR A 3 -2.19 9.34 -0.92
C THR A 3 -2.02 9.75 -2.36
N THR A 4 -1.72 11.02 -2.54
CA THR A 4 -1.41 11.61 -3.83
C THR A 4 0.05 12.01 -3.82
N ILE A 5 0.82 11.43 -4.74
CA ILE A 5 2.21 11.81 -4.99
C ILE A 5 2.24 12.52 -6.33
N ASN A 6 2.56 13.81 -6.32
CA ASN A 6 2.74 14.57 -7.55
C ASN A 6 4.23 14.62 -7.88
N LEU A 7 4.54 14.30 -9.13
CA LEU A 7 5.89 14.30 -9.68
C LEU A 7 5.97 15.40 -10.73
N SER A 8 7.08 16.12 -10.76
CA SER A 8 7.37 17.06 -11.84
C SER A 8 8.80 16.89 -12.31
N ALA A 9 8.96 16.67 -13.61
CA ALA A 9 10.25 16.60 -14.27
C ALA A 9 10.81 18.02 -14.49
N THR A 10 12.12 18.14 -14.38
CA THR A 10 12.87 19.33 -14.81
C THR A 10 13.76 18.93 -15.98
N GLU A 11 13.63 19.62 -17.10
CA GLU A 11 14.38 19.36 -18.32
C GLU A 11 15.29 20.54 -18.66
N ASN A 12 16.41 20.28 -19.32
CA ASN A 12 17.24 21.34 -19.90
C ASN A 12 16.71 21.78 -21.28
N SER A 13 17.38 22.75 -21.90
CA SER A 13 17.02 23.25 -23.24
C SER A 13 17.10 22.19 -24.35
N SER A 14 17.77 21.07 -24.11
CA SER A 14 17.90 19.95 -25.04
C SER A 14 16.84 18.86 -24.81
N GLY A 15 15.92 19.05 -23.86
CA GLY A 15 14.90 18.06 -23.49
C GLY A 15 15.43 16.92 -22.62
N GLU A 16 16.64 17.03 -22.07
CA GLU A 16 17.18 16.01 -21.18
C GLU A 16 16.65 16.19 -19.77
N LEU A 17 16.22 15.09 -19.16
CA LEU A 17 15.79 15.06 -17.76
C LEU A 17 16.98 15.36 -16.83
N THR A 18 16.86 16.44 -16.06
CA THR A 18 17.89 16.94 -15.13
C THR A 18 17.49 16.81 -13.66
N GLY A 19 16.21 16.61 -13.38
CA GLY A 19 15.75 16.41 -12.01
C GLY A 19 14.28 16.04 -11.90
N LEU A 20 13.91 15.58 -10.72
CA LEU A 20 12.53 15.37 -10.28
C LEU A 20 12.25 16.23 -9.05
N SER A 21 11.11 16.89 -9.03
CA SER A 21 10.52 17.48 -7.82
C SER A 21 9.25 16.71 -7.45
N THR A 22 8.97 16.66 -6.15
CA THR A 22 7.93 15.78 -5.63
C THR A 22 7.17 16.46 -4.51
N THR A 23 5.86 16.26 -4.49
CA THR A 23 5.02 16.61 -3.34
C THR A 23 4.16 15.41 -2.97
N LYS A 24 3.85 15.29 -1.68
CA LYS A 24 3.01 14.24 -1.12
C LYS A 24 1.88 14.87 -0.31
N THR A 25 0.67 14.40 -0.53
CA THR A 25 -0.45 14.61 0.38
C THR A 25 -1.05 13.26 0.77
N THR A 26 -1.20 13.03 2.06
CA THR A 26 -1.80 11.80 2.60
C THR A 26 -3.03 12.17 3.42
N GLU A 27 -4.15 11.54 3.10
CA GLU A 27 -5.41 11.69 3.81
C GLU A 27 -5.80 10.37 4.47
N ILE A 28 -5.79 10.38 5.80
CA ILE A 28 -6.31 9.27 6.60
C ILE A 28 -7.82 9.40 6.66
N GLY A 29 -8.51 8.36 6.19
CA GLY A 29 -9.96 8.31 6.17
C GLY A 29 -10.58 7.96 7.53
N LYS A 30 -11.90 8.07 7.60
CA LYS A 30 -12.68 7.55 8.72
C LYS A 30 -12.99 6.08 8.54
N THR A 31 -13.03 5.36 9.65
CA THR A 31 -13.46 3.97 9.75
C THR A 31 -14.91 3.93 10.22
N PHE A 32 -15.71 3.08 9.57
CA PHE A 32 -17.18 3.04 9.67
C PHE A 32 -17.87 4.42 9.55
N GLY A 33 -17.24 5.37 8.84
CA GLY A 33 -17.71 6.75 8.69
C GLY A 33 -17.71 7.61 9.96
N LYS A 34 -17.27 7.06 11.11
CA LYS A 34 -17.47 7.68 12.43
C LYS A 34 -16.16 8.04 13.13
N PHE A 35 -15.15 7.18 13.06
CA PHE A 35 -13.93 7.34 13.84
C PHE A 35 -12.75 7.65 12.91
N GLN A 36 -11.92 8.60 13.31
CA GLN A 36 -10.70 8.92 12.56
C GLN A 36 -9.71 7.76 12.73
N GLY A 37 -9.15 7.29 11.61
CA GLY A 37 -8.05 6.33 11.63
C GLY A 37 -6.79 6.93 12.26
N ARG A 38 -5.90 6.07 12.74
CA ARG A 38 -4.56 6.45 13.19
C ARG A 38 -3.61 6.45 12.00
N ASP A 39 -2.75 7.44 11.95
CA ASP A 39 -1.68 7.60 10.95
C ASP A 39 -0.44 6.76 11.30
N PHE A 40 -0.65 5.52 11.75
CA PHE A 40 0.40 4.54 12.05
C PHE A 40 -0.24 3.18 12.35
N TYR A 41 0.57 2.12 12.37
CA TYR A 41 0.17 0.82 12.91
C TYR A 41 0.78 0.59 14.30
N PRO A 42 -0.03 0.27 15.33
CA PRO A 42 0.47 0.16 16.71
C PRO A 42 1.38 -1.05 16.98
N GLY A 43 1.53 -1.98 16.04
CA GLY A 43 2.46 -3.11 16.14
C GLY A 43 3.86 -2.84 15.60
N GLU A 44 4.11 -1.67 14.99
CA GLU A 44 5.41 -1.26 14.44
C GLU A 44 5.97 -0.01 15.15
N ASP A 45 5.81 0.04 16.48
CA ASP A 45 6.28 1.12 17.36
C ASP A 45 5.82 2.55 16.97
N GLY A 46 4.78 2.64 16.14
CA GLY A 46 4.16 3.90 15.73
C GLY A 46 4.98 4.77 14.78
N ASN A 47 6.10 4.27 14.24
CA ASN A 47 7.02 5.06 13.41
C ASN A 47 7.36 4.35 12.10
N ASN A 48 6.32 3.99 11.35
CA ASN A 48 6.40 3.15 10.16
C ASN A 48 6.07 3.87 8.84
N ASN A 49 5.85 5.18 8.88
CA ASN A 49 5.61 5.98 7.68
C ASN A 49 6.90 6.67 7.25
N TYR A 50 7.24 6.58 5.97
CA TYR A 50 8.35 7.34 5.41
C TYR A 50 8.08 7.84 4.00
N PHE A 51 8.75 8.93 3.66
CA PHE A 51 8.81 9.47 2.32
C PHE A 51 10.22 9.99 2.10
N THR A 52 10.94 9.37 1.16
CA THR A 52 12.32 9.73 0.83
C THR A 52 12.43 10.01 -0.65
N LYS A 53 13.23 11.02 -0.99
CA LYS A 53 13.63 11.35 -2.35
C LYS A 53 15.16 11.40 -2.40
N SER A 54 15.75 10.55 -3.22
CA SER A 54 17.20 10.51 -3.44
C SER A 54 17.47 10.47 -4.95
N GLY A 55 18.09 11.53 -5.47
CA GLY A 55 18.29 11.70 -6.91
C GLY A 55 16.97 11.60 -7.68
N MET A 56 16.88 10.60 -8.54
CA MET A 56 15.73 10.29 -9.39
C MET A 56 14.82 9.18 -8.83
N SER A 57 15.04 8.80 -7.57
CA SER A 57 14.29 7.76 -6.88
C SER A 57 13.46 8.32 -5.74
N ILE A 58 12.27 7.78 -5.57
CA ILE A 58 11.27 8.15 -4.59
C ILE A 58 10.80 6.86 -3.93
N ASN A 59 10.92 6.79 -2.61
CA ASN A 59 10.41 5.67 -1.85
C ASN A 59 9.43 6.20 -0.82
N TYR A 60 8.24 5.62 -0.83
CA TYR A 60 7.13 6.01 0.00
C TYR A 60 6.54 4.77 0.64
N GLU A 61 6.29 4.82 1.93
CA GLU A 61 5.53 3.82 2.66
C GLU A 61 4.69 4.51 3.72
N GLN A 62 3.47 4.04 3.87
CA GLN A 62 2.50 4.64 4.75
C GLN A 62 1.57 3.58 5.27
N HIS A 63 1.44 3.58 6.58
CA HIS A 63 0.56 2.74 7.34
C HIS A 63 -0.53 3.60 7.97
N ALA A 64 -1.68 2.97 8.12
CA ALA A 64 -2.77 3.49 8.91
C ALA A 64 -3.45 2.33 9.63
N SER A 65 -4.17 2.64 10.71
CA SER A 65 -4.97 1.64 11.41
C SER A 65 -6.28 2.23 11.92
N VAL A 66 -7.23 1.36 12.28
CA VAL A 66 -8.47 1.79 12.95
C VAL A 66 -8.17 2.47 14.28
N SER A 67 -9.12 3.24 14.82
CA SER A 67 -8.94 3.89 16.12
C SER A 67 -8.75 2.88 17.27
N SER A 68 -8.31 3.37 18.45
CA SER A 68 -8.15 2.52 19.63
C SER A 68 -9.47 1.96 20.15
N PHE A 69 -10.59 2.67 19.92
CA PHE A 69 -11.92 2.19 20.27
C PHE A 69 -12.33 1.00 19.39
N GLU A 70 -12.19 1.14 18.08
CA GLU A 70 -12.52 0.08 17.12
C GLU A 70 -11.59 -1.12 17.25
N LYS A 71 -10.31 -0.92 17.57
CA LYS A 71 -9.39 -2.00 17.93
C LYS A 71 -9.96 -2.88 19.05
N ARG A 72 -10.52 -2.27 20.11
CA ARG A 72 -11.13 -3.03 21.21
C ARG A 72 -12.36 -3.83 20.73
N GLY A 73 -13.18 -3.23 19.86
CA GLY A 73 -14.31 -3.90 19.24
C GLY A 73 -13.89 -5.12 18.41
N LEU A 74 -12.93 -4.93 17.50
CA LEU A 74 -12.37 -6.02 16.68
C LEU A 74 -11.81 -7.15 17.56
N ASN A 75 -11.01 -6.81 18.56
CA ASN A 75 -10.45 -7.80 19.48
C ASN A 75 -11.55 -8.57 20.23
N SER A 76 -12.62 -7.90 20.68
CA SER A 76 -13.74 -8.58 21.35
C SER A 76 -14.49 -9.57 20.46
N MET A 77 -14.48 -9.34 19.14
CA MET A 77 -15.04 -10.24 18.13
C MET A 77 -14.05 -11.33 17.66
N GLY A 78 -12.84 -11.34 18.21
CA GLY A 78 -11.80 -12.29 17.85
C GLY A 78 -10.96 -11.91 16.62
N TYR A 79 -11.06 -10.66 16.16
CA TYR A 79 -10.27 -10.14 15.04
C TYR A 79 -9.08 -9.30 15.51
N GLN A 80 -8.01 -9.32 14.73
CA GLN A 80 -6.85 -8.47 14.93
C GLN A 80 -7.12 -7.05 14.42
N VAL A 81 -6.31 -6.12 14.90
CA VAL A 81 -6.29 -4.75 14.37
C VAL A 81 -5.71 -4.77 12.96
N VAL A 82 -6.38 -4.09 12.04
CA VAL A 82 -5.97 -3.99 10.64
C VAL A 82 -4.75 -3.08 10.48
N ASP A 83 -3.81 -3.53 9.67
CA ASP A 83 -2.76 -2.69 9.12
C ASP A 83 -3.11 -2.31 7.68
N VAL A 84 -3.23 -1.01 7.43
CA VAL A 84 -3.52 -0.45 6.12
C VAL A 84 -2.23 0.17 5.59
N ALA A 85 -1.41 -0.65 4.96
CA ALA A 85 -0.13 -0.22 4.42
C ALA A 85 -0.17 -0.07 2.89
N GLN A 86 0.42 1.01 2.40
CA GLN A 86 0.66 1.26 0.99
C GLN A 86 2.11 1.69 0.82
N LYS A 87 2.78 1.12 -0.17
CA LYS A 87 4.14 1.47 -0.55
C LYS A 87 4.22 1.77 -2.03
N LEU A 88 5.03 2.76 -2.39
CA LEU A 88 5.31 3.12 -3.76
C LEU A 88 6.79 3.44 -3.90
N ASN A 89 7.46 2.72 -4.79
CA ASN A 89 8.82 2.97 -5.20
C ASN A 89 8.81 3.41 -6.66
N ILE A 90 9.37 4.59 -6.93
CA ILE A 90 9.52 5.14 -8.27
C ILE A 90 10.99 5.41 -8.46
N SER A 91 11.57 4.91 -9.54
CA SER A 91 12.97 5.19 -9.86
C SER A 91 13.13 5.39 -11.35
N PHE A 92 13.94 6.39 -11.70
CA PHE A 92 14.40 6.60 -13.07
C PHE A 92 15.91 6.45 -13.13
N ASP A 93 16.37 5.50 -13.94
CA ASP A 93 17.78 5.29 -14.21
C ASP A 93 18.16 6.00 -15.51
N LYS A 94 19.02 7.03 -15.40
CA LYS A 94 19.49 7.80 -16.57
C LYS A 94 20.41 6.98 -17.49
N GLY A 95 21.14 6.00 -16.94
CA GLY A 95 22.05 5.16 -17.71
C GLY A 95 21.32 4.15 -18.59
N SER A 96 20.25 3.55 -18.06
CA SER A 96 19.40 2.60 -18.79
C SER A 96 18.14 3.22 -19.41
N VAL A 97 17.86 4.50 -19.13
CA VAL A 97 16.66 5.24 -19.56
C VAL A 97 15.35 4.57 -19.14
N ASN A 98 15.39 3.82 -18.03
CA ASN A 98 14.26 3.04 -17.56
C ASN A 98 13.53 3.72 -16.40
N LEU A 99 12.20 3.77 -16.50
CA LEU A 99 11.30 4.11 -15.41
C LEU A 99 10.76 2.82 -14.78
N SER A 100 11.00 2.65 -13.47
CA SER A 100 10.42 1.56 -12.68
C SER A 100 9.46 2.14 -11.65
N VAL A 101 8.24 1.59 -11.64
CA VAL A 101 7.20 1.89 -10.64
C VAL A 101 6.76 0.58 -10.00
N ASN A 102 7.11 0.39 -8.73
CA ASN A 102 6.70 -0.77 -7.94
C ASN A 102 5.74 -0.31 -6.85
N ALA A 103 4.56 -0.91 -6.82
CA ALA A 103 3.52 -0.59 -5.85
C ALA A 103 3.31 -1.80 -4.94
N TYR A 104 3.05 -1.55 -3.66
CA TYR A 104 2.76 -2.60 -2.70
C TYR A 104 1.58 -2.19 -1.83
N THR A 105 0.83 -3.20 -1.41
CA THR A 105 -0.26 -3.03 -0.44
C THR A 105 -0.23 -4.17 0.54
N ASN A 106 -0.71 -3.93 1.77
CA ASN A 106 -1.05 -5.02 2.66
C ASN A 106 -2.33 -5.72 2.19
N THR A 107 -2.62 -6.87 2.79
CA THR A 107 -3.78 -7.74 2.52
C THR A 107 -5.12 -7.03 2.74
N PHE A 108 -5.12 -5.93 3.51
CA PHE A 108 -6.30 -5.12 3.76
C PHE A 108 -5.96 -3.62 3.76
N PRO A 109 -6.84 -2.75 3.26
CA PRO A 109 -8.05 -3.06 2.52
C PRO A 109 -7.72 -3.39 1.05
N SER A 110 -8.74 -3.51 0.19
CA SER A 110 -8.53 -3.39 -1.26
C SER A 110 -7.79 -2.08 -1.58
N ALA A 111 -6.90 -2.12 -2.56
CA ALA A 111 -6.08 -0.97 -2.94
C ALA A 111 -6.11 -0.73 -4.44
N THR A 112 -6.02 0.53 -4.83
CA THR A 112 -5.97 0.93 -6.23
C THR A 112 -4.88 1.99 -6.40
N LEU A 113 -4.03 1.80 -7.40
CA LEU A 113 -3.11 2.83 -7.87
C LEU A 113 -3.61 3.35 -9.21
N LYS A 114 -3.76 4.66 -9.32
CA LYS A 114 -4.16 5.35 -10.55
C LYS A 114 -3.10 6.38 -10.92
N LEU A 115 -2.91 6.57 -12.22
CA LEU A 115 -2.11 7.68 -12.72
C LEU A 115 -2.98 8.94 -12.72
N ASN A 116 -2.56 9.97 -11.99
CA ASN A 116 -3.32 11.20 -11.83
C ASN A 116 -3.69 11.84 -13.17
N ASN A 117 -4.87 12.46 -13.24
CA ASN A 117 -5.40 13.12 -14.44
C ASN A 117 -5.55 12.21 -15.66
N THR A 118 -5.51 10.89 -15.46
CA THR A 118 -5.81 9.88 -16.48
C THR A 118 -6.90 8.93 -15.98
N ASN A 119 -7.47 8.13 -16.88
CA ASN A 119 -8.33 7.01 -16.52
C ASN A 119 -7.54 5.71 -16.32
N THR A 120 -6.20 5.77 -16.29
CA THR A 120 -5.32 4.60 -16.23
C THR A 120 -5.21 4.09 -14.80
N THR A 121 -5.60 2.83 -14.60
CA THR A 121 -5.41 2.10 -13.35
C THR A 121 -4.17 1.23 -13.49
N MET A 122 -3.13 1.51 -12.71
CA MET A 122 -1.85 0.79 -12.75
C MET A 122 -1.86 -0.43 -11.82
N MET A 123 -2.69 -0.40 -10.78
CA MET A 123 -2.87 -1.53 -9.85
C MET A 123 -4.31 -1.55 -9.36
N ASN A 124 -4.90 -2.74 -9.29
CA ASN A 124 -6.19 -2.96 -8.65
C ASN A 124 -6.15 -4.25 -7.84
N TYR A 125 -5.90 -4.11 -6.54
CA TYR A 125 -5.90 -5.20 -5.59
C TYR A 125 -7.25 -5.31 -4.90
N LYS A 126 -7.84 -6.52 -4.93
CA LYS A 126 -9.04 -6.84 -4.17
C LYS A 126 -8.66 -7.68 -2.96
N GLN A 127 -9.00 -7.17 -1.78
CA GLN A 127 -8.73 -7.89 -0.54
C GLN A 127 -9.45 -9.26 -0.52
N PRO A 128 -8.82 -10.29 0.06
CA PRO A 128 -9.49 -11.55 0.42
C PRO A 128 -10.46 -11.35 1.59
N SER A 129 -11.14 -12.43 1.99
CA SER A 129 -12.09 -12.41 3.11
C SER A 129 -11.45 -11.90 4.40
N PHE A 130 -12.04 -10.84 4.96
CA PHE A 130 -11.62 -10.26 6.25
C PHE A 130 -11.59 -11.30 7.36
N VAL A 131 -12.64 -12.13 7.46
CA VAL A 131 -12.73 -13.19 8.47
C VAL A 131 -11.60 -14.19 8.29
N GLY A 132 -11.26 -14.55 7.04
CA GLY A 132 -10.18 -15.49 6.75
C GLY A 132 -8.79 -14.94 7.09
N THR A 133 -8.56 -13.65 6.92
CA THR A 133 -7.22 -13.05 7.04
C THR A 133 -6.95 -12.33 8.35
N HIS A 134 -7.99 -11.95 9.10
CA HIS A 134 -7.85 -11.15 10.33
C HIS A 134 -8.38 -11.85 11.59
N THR A 135 -8.84 -13.10 11.50
CA THR A 135 -9.16 -13.89 12.70
C THR A 135 -7.88 -14.15 13.49
N ALA A 136 -7.85 -13.68 14.74
CA ALA A 136 -6.69 -13.88 15.61
C ALA A 136 -6.48 -15.37 15.91
N PRO A 137 -5.24 -15.90 15.81
CA PRO A 137 -4.98 -17.31 16.06
C PRO A 137 -5.27 -17.67 17.51
N ILE A 138 -5.63 -18.93 17.75
CA ILE A 138 -5.90 -19.44 19.10
C ILE A 138 -4.55 -19.80 19.75
N LYS A 139 -4.26 -19.21 20.91
CA LYS A 139 -3.05 -19.50 21.70
C LYS A 139 -3.30 -20.42 22.89
N GLY A 140 -4.56 -20.74 23.17
CA GLY A 140 -4.94 -21.65 24.23
C GLY A 140 -6.44 -21.63 24.48
N TYR A 141 -6.86 -22.27 25.57
CA TYR A 141 -8.24 -22.29 26.02
C TYR A 141 -8.28 -21.91 27.49
N SER A 142 -9.33 -21.18 27.89
CA SER A 142 -9.56 -20.89 29.30
C SER A 142 -9.83 -22.19 30.07
N PRO A 143 -9.54 -22.23 31.39
CA PRO A 143 -9.94 -23.34 32.23
C PRO A 143 -11.46 -23.54 32.16
N SER A 144 -11.91 -24.78 32.07
CA SER A 144 -13.35 -25.11 32.17
C SER A 144 -13.91 -24.56 33.49
N ALA A 145 -15.08 -23.93 33.44
CA ALA A 145 -15.77 -23.52 34.66
C ALA A 145 -16.08 -24.77 35.51
N ARG A 146 -15.93 -24.68 36.84
CA ARG A 146 -16.25 -25.78 37.77
C ARG A 146 -17.70 -26.22 37.56
N GLY A 147 -17.91 -27.40 36.99
CA GLY A 147 -19.23 -28.02 36.80
C GLY A 147 -19.52 -28.52 35.38
N GLU A 148 -18.74 -28.13 34.37
CA GLU A 148 -18.93 -28.62 33.00
C GLU A 148 -18.08 -29.87 32.74
N GLY A 149 -18.76 -31.02 32.67
CA GLY A 149 -18.16 -32.29 32.28
C GLY A 149 -17.65 -32.25 30.84
N ARG A 150 -16.34 -32.06 30.67
CA ARG A 150 -15.55 -32.32 29.45
C ARG A 150 -16.07 -31.68 28.16
N THR A 151 -15.76 -30.40 27.96
CA THR A 151 -15.19 -29.87 26.70
C THR A 151 -14.51 -28.52 27.05
N GLY A 152 -13.36 -28.21 26.44
CA GLY A 152 -12.47 -27.13 26.89
C GLY A 152 -13.12 -25.74 26.98
N GLY A 153 -12.61 -24.88 27.87
CA GLY A 153 -13.12 -23.52 28.04
C GLY A 153 -12.97 -22.65 26.77
N GLN A 154 -13.46 -21.42 26.81
CA GLN A 154 -13.43 -20.50 25.66
C GLN A 154 -12.01 -20.31 25.08
N PRO A 155 -11.85 -20.23 23.74
CA PRO A 155 -10.55 -20.03 23.11
C PRO A 155 -9.96 -18.67 23.48
N ILE A 156 -8.72 -18.70 23.93
CA ILE A 156 -7.89 -17.52 24.16
C ILE A 156 -7.16 -17.22 22.86
N ARG A 157 -7.38 -16.02 22.32
CA ARG A 157 -6.79 -15.59 21.05
C ARG A 157 -5.54 -14.73 21.24
N ASP A 158 -4.67 -14.75 20.24
CA ASP A 158 -3.47 -13.94 20.17
C ASP A 158 -3.66 -12.69 19.30
N PHE A 159 -3.79 -11.55 19.96
CA PHE A 159 -3.93 -10.24 19.31
C PHE A 159 -2.60 -9.49 19.18
N SER A 160 -1.48 -10.12 19.53
CA SER A 160 -0.13 -9.55 19.32
C SER A 160 0.44 -9.85 17.94
N TYR A 161 -0.11 -10.83 17.22
CA TYR A 161 0.38 -11.24 15.91
C TYR A 161 0.11 -10.22 14.81
N TYR A 162 1.14 -9.99 13.99
CA TYR A 162 1.19 -9.03 12.89
C TYR A 162 1.49 -9.80 11.59
N PRO A 163 0.55 -9.88 10.64
CA PRO A 163 0.87 -10.40 9.31
C PRO A 163 1.64 -9.33 8.52
N SER A 164 2.97 -9.43 8.50
CA SER A 164 3.87 -8.44 7.91
C SER A 164 4.12 -8.59 6.40
N SER A 165 3.20 -9.16 5.62
CA SER A 165 3.46 -9.43 4.20
C SER A 165 2.82 -8.37 3.30
N LEU A 166 3.58 -7.31 2.99
CA LEU A 166 3.28 -6.48 1.83
C LEU A 166 3.38 -7.34 0.56
N VAL A 167 2.37 -7.25 -0.31
CA VAL A 167 2.38 -7.92 -1.61
C VAL A 167 2.85 -6.93 -2.66
N GLU A 168 3.86 -7.31 -3.43
CA GLU A 168 4.40 -6.53 -4.54
C GLU A 168 3.55 -6.66 -5.80
N PHE A 169 3.32 -5.52 -6.44
CA PHE A 169 2.70 -5.41 -7.75
C PHE A 169 3.59 -4.54 -8.63
N PRO A 170 4.32 -5.12 -9.61
CA PRO A 170 5.02 -4.31 -10.60
C PRO A 170 3.97 -3.52 -11.37
N ALA A 171 3.99 -2.19 -11.24
CA ALA A 171 2.98 -1.33 -11.84
C ALA A 171 3.40 -0.91 -13.26
N ILE A 172 4.69 -0.65 -13.46
CA ILE A 172 5.31 -0.39 -14.77
C ILE A 172 6.75 -0.93 -14.74
N GLN A 173 7.07 -1.82 -15.67
CA GLN A 173 8.44 -2.17 -16.06
C GLN A 173 8.57 -1.89 -17.56
N HIS A 174 9.23 -0.79 -17.92
CA HIS A 174 9.45 -0.45 -19.32
C HIS A 174 10.83 -0.99 -19.76
N ASP A 175 10.85 -1.82 -20.81
CA ASP A 175 12.05 -2.39 -21.45
C ASP A 175 12.28 -1.70 -22.82
N LEU A 176 13.52 -1.61 -23.30
CA LEU A 176 13.91 -0.92 -24.55
C LEU A 176 13.34 -1.58 -25.83
N ALA A 177 12.60 -2.69 -25.73
CA ALA A 177 11.82 -3.22 -26.86
C ALA A 177 10.74 -2.24 -27.37
N TYR A 178 10.35 -1.25 -26.55
CA TYR A 178 9.34 -0.23 -26.85
C TYR A 178 9.87 1.00 -27.63
N ASP A 179 11.19 1.13 -27.82
CA ASP A 179 11.81 2.22 -28.63
C ASP A 179 11.41 2.17 -30.12
N LYS A 180 10.78 1.09 -30.60
CA LYS A 180 10.22 1.00 -31.95
C LYS A 180 8.96 1.88 -32.16
N LEU A 181 8.47 2.55 -31.13
CA LEU A 181 7.26 3.38 -31.19
C LEU A 181 7.52 4.88 -31.40
N GLU A 182 8.78 5.31 -31.60
CA GLU A 182 9.15 6.72 -31.88
C GLU A 182 8.56 7.75 -30.89
N ILE A 183 8.26 7.33 -29.65
CA ILE A 183 7.74 8.21 -28.60
C ILE A 183 8.87 9.11 -28.11
N THR A 184 8.77 10.41 -28.38
CA THR A 184 9.79 11.40 -28.02
C THR A 184 9.42 12.16 -26.74
N GLY A 185 10.35 12.19 -25.78
CA GLY A 185 10.24 12.95 -24.53
C GLY A 185 9.44 12.26 -23.41
N ALA A 186 9.70 12.64 -22.15
CA ALA A 186 9.03 12.06 -20.97
C ALA A 186 7.52 12.36 -20.93
N SER A 187 7.07 13.43 -21.60
CA SER A 187 5.65 13.72 -21.81
C SER A 187 4.94 12.70 -22.70
N GLY A 188 5.67 12.08 -23.64
CA GLY A 188 5.14 11.04 -24.52
C GLY A 188 4.73 9.78 -23.75
N LEU A 189 5.52 9.39 -22.74
CA LEU A 189 5.22 8.26 -21.85
C LEU A 189 3.96 8.45 -20.98
N LEU A 190 3.56 9.70 -20.71
CA LEU A 190 2.43 10.03 -19.83
C LEU A 190 1.13 10.37 -20.56
N MET A 191 1.21 10.62 -21.88
CA MET A 191 0.08 11.12 -22.69
C MET A 191 -0.30 10.21 -23.85
N ASP A 192 0.49 9.16 -24.14
CA ASP A 192 0.16 8.21 -25.20
C ASP A 192 -1.04 7.32 -24.81
N ARG A 193 -2.04 7.28 -25.69
CA ARG A 193 -3.31 6.52 -25.53
C ARG A 193 -3.33 5.25 -26.38
N SER A 194 -2.23 4.92 -27.05
CA SER A 194 -2.06 3.67 -27.78
C SER A 194 -2.10 2.52 -26.78
N ALA A 195 -3.23 1.80 -26.74
CA ALA A 195 -3.37 0.64 -25.86
C ALA A 195 -2.37 -0.44 -26.27
N ILE A 196 -1.61 -0.97 -25.32
CA ILE A 196 -0.78 -2.15 -25.52
C ILE A 196 -1.31 -3.25 -24.59
N SER A 197 -1.62 -4.41 -25.16
CA SER A 197 -1.94 -5.62 -24.42
C SER A 197 -0.70 -6.13 -23.71
N ALA A 198 -0.80 -6.36 -22.40
CA ALA A 198 0.16 -7.18 -21.68
C ALA A 198 -0.21 -8.65 -21.93
N ASP A 199 0.75 -9.43 -22.44
CA ASP A 199 0.68 -10.90 -22.46
C ASP A 199 0.84 -11.47 -21.04
#